data_AF-A0A942NEM3-F1
#
_entry.id   AF-A0A942NEM3-F1
#
_cell.length_a   1.000
_cell.length_b   1.000
_cell.length_c   1.000
_cell.angle_alpha   90.00
_cell.angle_beta   90.00
_cell.angle_gamma   90.00
#
_symmetry.space_group_name_H-M   'P 1'
#
loop_
_entity.id
_entity.type
_entity.pdbx_description
1 polymer ?
#
loop_
_entity_poly.entity_id
_entity_poly.type
_entity_poly.pdbx_seq_one_letter_code
_entity_poly.pdbx_strand_id
1 'polypeptide(L)'
;MEYKEPETYCPGELNGLSWADLQSLAKYYTRVAESFQQRAQRLRSIELMEKQSKDRVDDLAASYKVVLAYLDKGYNSIESAVAAAARDLHLQEHTVMGWWKIFVRNRDRAAREERNEFILRRIKAGYNNYEIAACLHVHTNTVSRAVGEYLHGSMRPCDRARLRKRRKLSPPPSPAP
;
A
#
# COMPACT_ATOMS: atom_id res chain seq x y z
N MET A 1 -25.50 -13.35 53.41
CA MET A 1 -26.21 -13.21 52.13
C MET A 1 -25.82 -14.40 51.29
N GLU A 2 -26.69 -15.41 51.24
CA GLU A 2 -26.51 -16.59 50.40
C GLU A 2 -26.78 -16.20 48.95
N TYR A 3 -25.82 -16.47 48.06
CA TYR A 3 -26.00 -16.29 46.63
C TYR A 3 -26.93 -17.41 46.15
N LYS A 4 -28.17 -17.08 45.78
CA LYS A 4 -29.06 -18.02 45.08
C LYS A 4 -28.64 -18.08 43.62
N GLU A 5 -28.27 -19.27 43.16
CA GLU A 5 -28.04 -19.55 41.75
C GLU A 5 -29.31 -19.24 40.93
N PRO A 6 -29.19 -18.57 39.78
CA PRO A 6 -30.34 -18.34 38.92
C PRO A 6 -30.76 -19.66 38.28
N GLU A 7 -32.00 -20.10 38.56
CA GLU A 7 -32.68 -21.18 37.85
C GLU A 7 -32.71 -20.85 36.36
N THR A 8 -31.73 -21.39 35.64
CA THR A 8 -31.57 -21.18 34.20
C THR A 8 -32.13 -22.41 33.51
N TYR A 9 -33.26 -22.23 32.82
CA TYR A 9 -33.83 -23.23 31.93
C TYR A 9 -32.81 -23.56 30.82
N CYS A 10 -32.07 -24.65 30.98
CA CYS A 10 -31.21 -25.21 29.94
C CYS A 10 -32.01 -26.27 29.15
N PRO A 11 -32.10 -26.17 27.82
CA PRO A 11 -32.73 -27.21 27.00
C PRO A 11 -32.00 -28.54 27.20
N GLY A 12 -32.75 -29.64 27.23
CA GLY A 12 -32.40 -30.93 27.87
C GLY A 12 -31.13 -31.67 27.42
N GLU A 13 -30.33 -31.13 26.51
CA GLU A 13 -29.09 -31.75 26.00
C GLU A 13 -27.84 -31.38 26.83
N LEU A 14 -27.92 -30.35 27.68
CA LEU A 14 -26.80 -29.88 28.51
C LEU A 14 -26.84 -30.41 29.95
N ASN A 15 -27.96 -31.01 30.37
CA ASN A 15 -28.22 -31.44 31.76
C ASN A 15 -27.34 -32.60 32.25
N GLY A 16 -26.58 -33.26 31.36
CA GLY A 16 -25.66 -34.34 31.70
C GLY A 16 -24.18 -33.94 31.76
N LEU A 17 -23.85 -32.67 31.52
CA LEU A 17 -22.48 -32.17 31.45
C LEU A 17 -22.08 -31.48 32.75
N SER A 18 -20.85 -31.73 33.21
CA SER A 18 -20.34 -31.00 34.37
C SER A 18 -20.11 -29.53 34.02
N TRP A 19 -20.09 -28.66 35.03
CA TRP A 19 -19.76 -27.23 34.84
C TRP A 19 -18.41 -27.03 34.12
N ALA A 20 -17.43 -27.89 34.39
CA ALA A 20 -16.13 -27.85 33.73
C ALA A 20 -16.23 -28.19 32.23
N ASP A 21 -17.11 -29.12 31.85
CA ASP A 21 -17.37 -29.48 30.46
C ASP A 21 -18.09 -28.36 29.71
N LEU A 22 -19.06 -27.72 30.35
CA LEU A 22 -19.76 -26.55 29.80
C LEU A 22 -18.80 -25.37 29.57
N GLN A 23 -17.87 -25.11 30.50
CA GLN A 23 -16.81 -24.11 30.31
C GLN A 23 -15.86 -24.47 29.16
N SER A 24 -15.53 -25.76 29.01
CA SER A 24 -14.67 -26.25 27.94
C SER A 24 -15.35 -26.14 26.57
N LEU A 25 -16.64 -26.45 26.50
CA LEU A 25 -17.48 -26.25 25.32
C LEU A 25 -17.59 -24.78 24.94
N ALA A 26 -17.83 -23.88 25.90
CA ALA A 26 -17.86 -22.45 25.64
C ALA A 26 -16.54 -21.97 25.04
N LYS A 27 -15.40 -22.35 25.62
CA LYS A 27 -14.06 -22.04 25.09
C LYS A 27 -13.84 -22.62 23.69
N TYR A 28 -14.30 -23.84 23.44
CA TYR A 28 -14.24 -24.46 22.12
C TYR A 28 -15.02 -23.65 21.09
N TYR A 29 -16.28 -23.33 21.36
CA TYR A 29 -17.12 -22.57 20.43
C TYR A 29 -16.61 -21.14 20.22
N THR A 30 -16.05 -20.47 21.24
CA THR A 30 -15.39 -19.17 21.06
C THR A 30 -14.21 -19.28 20.10
N ARG A 31 -13.32 -20.27 20.27
CA ARG A 31 -12.18 -20.48 19.35
C ARG A 31 -12.64 -20.80 17.93
N VAL A 32 -13.69 -21.59 17.78
CA VAL A 32 -14.28 -21.92 16.48
C VAL A 32 -14.85 -20.65 15.82
N ALA A 33 -15.59 -19.83 16.57
CA ALA A 33 -16.12 -18.55 16.06
C ALA A 33 -15.01 -17.59 15.63
N GLU A 34 -13.95 -17.45 16.43
CA GLU A 34 -12.77 -16.64 16.07
C GLU A 34 -12.11 -17.16 14.77
N SER A 35 -11.98 -18.48 14.62
CA SER A 35 -11.45 -19.11 13.40
C SER A 35 -12.30 -18.78 12.18
N PHE A 36 -13.63 -18.86 12.29
CA PHE A 36 -14.54 -18.48 11.21
C PHE A 36 -14.47 -16.99 10.89
N GLN A 37 -14.33 -16.12 11.90
CA GLN A 37 -14.18 -14.68 11.69
C GLN A 37 -12.88 -14.35 10.93
N GLN A 38 -11.76 -14.98 11.30
CA GLN A 38 -10.49 -14.83 10.59
C GLN A 38 -10.60 -15.32 9.15
N ARG A 39 -11.28 -16.46 8.91
CA ARG A 39 -11.51 -16.99 7.56
C ARG A 39 -12.35 -16.04 6.72
N ALA A 40 -13.42 -15.47 7.28
CA ALA A 40 -14.25 -14.48 6.60
C ALA A 40 -13.46 -13.21 6.24
N GLN A 41 -12.59 -12.73 7.12
CA GLN A 41 -11.70 -11.60 6.83
C GLN A 41 -10.73 -11.92 5.68
N ARG A 42 -10.16 -13.13 5.65
CA ARG A 42 -9.29 -13.56 4.55
C ARG A 42 -10.05 -13.61 3.22
N LEU A 43 -11.26 -14.15 3.19
CA LEU A 43 -12.08 -14.20 1.98
C LEU A 43 -12.42 -12.80 1.47
N ARG A 44 -12.82 -11.87 2.36
CA ARG A 44 -13.01 -10.45 1.98
C ARG A 44 -11.75 -9.82 1.41
N SER A 45 -10.58 -10.15 1.97
CA SER A 45 -9.30 -9.67 1.43
C SER A 45 -9.03 -10.22 0.03
N ILE A 46 -9.37 -11.49 -0.23
CA ILE A 46 -9.23 -12.11 -1.56
C ILE A 46 -10.18 -11.43 -2.56
N GLU A 47 -11.45 -11.28 -2.22
CA GLU A 47 -12.43 -10.57 -3.06
C GLU A 47 -11.97 -9.14 -3.40
N LEU A 48 -11.41 -8.43 -2.41
CA LEU A 48 -10.85 -7.10 -2.63
C LEU A 48 -9.66 -7.13 -3.59
N MET A 49 -8.76 -8.11 -3.45
CA MET A 49 -7.60 -8.29 -4.34
C MET A 49 -8.03 -8.64 -5.77
N GLU A 50 -9.04 -9.49 -5.93
CA GLU A 50 -9.62 -9.84 -7.24
C GLU A 50 -10.20 -8.61 -7.91
N LYS A 51 -11.01 -7.83 -7.18
CA LYS A 51 -11.57 -6.57 -7.69
C LYS A 51 -10.48 -5.59 -8.10
N GLN A 52 -9.48 -5.36 -7.24
CA GLN A 52 -8.36 -4.47 -7.56
C GLN A 52 -7.56 -4.94 -8.77
N SER A 53 -7.41 -6.26 -8.94
CA SER A 53 -6.72 -6.84 -10.09
C SER A 53 -7.50 -6.62 -11.37
N LYS A 54 -8.83 -6.82 -11.33
CA LYS A 54 -9.72 -6.52 -12.46
C LYS A 54 -9.68 -5.04 -12.83
N ASP A 55 -9.87 -4.15 -11.85
CA ASP A 55 -9.80 -2.69 -12.06
C ASP A 55 -8.46 -2.31 -12.72
N ARG A 56 -7.35 -2.92 -12.27
CA ARG A 56 -6.02 -2.68 -12.86
C ARG A 56 -5.89 -3.17 -14.30
N VAL A 57 -6.52 -4.28 -14.66
CA VAL A 57 -6.54 -4.77 -16.04
C VAL A 57 -7.31 -3.81 -16.92
N ASP A 58 -8.48 -3.34 -16.46
CA ASP A 58 -9.31 -2.38 -17.18
C ASP A 58 -8.57 -1.04 -17.38
N ASP A 59 -7.92 -0.54 -16.32
CA ASP A 59 -7.08 0.67 -16.36
C ASP A 59 -5.97 0.58 -17.42
N LEU A 60 -5.28 -0.58 -17.48
CA LEU A 60 -4.19 -0.83 -18.41
C LEU A 60 -4.71 -0.97 -19.85
N ALA A 61 -5.82 -1.69 -20.06
CA ALA A 61 -6.44 -1.85 -21.37
C ALA A 61 -6.89 -0.50 -21.94
N ALA A 62 -7.49 0.35 -21.12
CA ALA A 62 -7.89 1.69 -21.55
C ALA A 62 -6.69 2.59 -21.85
N SER A 63 -5.68 2.57 -20.98
CA SER A 63 -4.45 3.35 -21.20
C SER A 63 -3.72 2.93 -22.47
N TYR A 64 -3.70 1.63 -22.78
CA TYR A 64 -3.18 1.11 -24.05
C TYR A 64 -3.93 1.67 -25.27
N LYS A 65 -5.27 1.73 -25.22
CA LYS A 65 -6.08 2.32 -26.30
C LYS A 65 -5.81 3.81 -26.49
N VAL A 66 -5.59 4.56 -25.40
CA VAL A 66 -5.19 5.97 -25.48
C VAL A 66 -3.84 6.11 -26.17
N VAL A 67 -2.86 5.28 -25.82
CA VAL A 67 -1.53 5.29 -26.46
C VAL A 67 -1.62 4.96 -27.95
N LEU A 68 -2.35 3.91 -28.33
CA LEU A 68 -2.57 3.56 -29.73
C LEU A 68 -3.26 4.71 -30.49
N ALA A 69 -4.31 5.31 -29.92
CA ALA A 69 -4.96 6.43 -30.55
C ALA A 69 -3.98 7.60 -30.76
N TYR A 70 -3.15 7.91 -29.77
CA TYR A 70 -2.15 8.97 -29.86
C TYR A 70 -1.08 8.69 -30.93
N LEU A 71 -0.55 7.46 -30.98
CA LEU A 71 0.54 7.07 -31.90
C LEU A 71 0.05 6.81 -33.33
N ASP A 72 -1.01 6.00 -33.50
CA ASP A 72 -1.45 5.52 -34.83
C ASP A 72 -2.24 6.57 -35.59
N LYS A 73 -3.04 7.38 -34.89
CA LYS A 73 -3.92 8.38 -35.51
C LYS A 73 -3.31 9.78 -35.52
N GLY A 74 -2.09 9.94 -34.99
CA GLY A 74 -1.35 11.20 -35.02
C GLY A 74 -2.07 12.34 -34.32
N TYR A 75 -2.85 12.06 -33.27
CA TYR A 75 -3.56 13.11 -32.55
C TYR A 75 -2.57 14.06 -31.88
N ASN A 76 -2.74 15.36 -32.11
CA ASN A 76 -1.87 16.41 -31.57
C ASN A 76 -2.02 16.62 -30.05
N SER A 77 -2.97 15.95 -29.38
CA SER A 77 -3.18 16.06 -27.94
C SER A 77 -3.66 14.74 -27.30
N ILE A 78 -3.37 14.59 -26.01
CA ILE A 78 -3.82 13.45 -25.21
C ILE A 78 -5.33 13.47 -25.04
N GLU A 79 -5.93 14.66 -24.93
CA GLU A 79 -7.39 14.83 -24.80
C GLU A 79 -8.12 14.24 -26.01
N SER A 80 -7.59 14.47 -27.21
CA SER A 80 -8.16 13.91 -28.44
C SER A 80 -8.02 12.39 -28.49
N ALA A 81 -6.89 11.85 -28.04
CA ALA A 81 -6.66 10.42 -27.94
C ALA A 81 -7.58 9.75 -26.89
N VAL A 82 -7.85 10.43 -25.76
CA VAL A 82 -8.80 9.99 -24.74
C VAL A 82 -10.23 9.96 -25.27
N ALA A 83 -10.66 10.99 -25.99
CA ALA A 83 -11.99 11.02 -26.60
C ALA A 83 -12.18 9.90 -27.65
N ALA A 84 -11.12 9.59 -28.42
CA ALA A 84 -11.14 8.45 -29.34
C ALA A 84 -11.24 7.11 -28.60
N ALA A 85 -10.40 6.89 -27.59
CA ALA A 85 -10.42 5.66 -26.79
C ALA A 85 -11.75 5.46 -26.04
N ALA A 86 -12.36 6.53 -25.54
CA ALA A 86 -13.65 6.49 -24.88
C ALA A 86 -14.77 6.00 -25.81
N ARG A 87 -14.79 6.46 -27.06
CA ARG A 87 -15.73 5.99 -28.08
C ARG A 87 -15.51 4.50 -28.40
N ASP A 88 -14.26 4.08 -28.59
CA ASP A 88 -13.93 2.69 -28.91
C ASP A 88 -14.27 1.72 -27.77
N LEU A 89 -14.23 2.19 -26.52
CA LEU A 89 -14.54 1.39 -25.34
C LEU A 89 -15.99 1.50 -24.87
N HIS A 90 -16.81 2.34 -25.52
CA HIS A 90 -18.17 2.68 -25.08
C HIS A 90 -18.23 3.22 -23.63
N LEU A 91 -17.24 4.03 -23.26
CA LEU A 91 -17.11 4.63 -21.94
C LEU A 91 -17.21 6.16 -22.00
N GLN A 92 -17.43 6.77 -20.84
CA GLN A 92 -17.38 8.22 -20.70
C GLN A 92 -15.92 8.71 -20.70
N GLU A 93 -15.65 9.84 -21.34
CA GLU A 93 -14.28 10.39 -21.47
C GLU A 93 -13.61 10.63 -20.11
N HIS A 94 -14.37 11.09 -19.11
CA HIS A 94 -13.85 11.34 -17.77
C HIS A 94 -13.37 10.06 -17.07
N THR A 95 -13.98 8.90 -17.36
CA THR A 95 -13.56 7.59 -16.84
C THR A 95 -12.21 7.21 -17.42
N VAL A 96 -12.08 7.27 -18.75
CA VAL A 96 -10.82 6.96 -19.45
C VAL A 96 -9.70 7.93 -19.04
N MET A 97 -10.02 9.22 -18.89
CA MET A 97 -9.07 10.21 -18.37
C MET A 97 -8.62 9.90 -16.94
N GLY A 98 -9.54 9.44 -16.08
CA GLY A 98 -9.23 8.99 -14.73
C GLY A 98 -8.22 7.85 -14.73
N TRP A 99 -8.47 6.83 -15.52
CA TRP A 99 -7.58 5.67 -15.69
C TRP A 99 -6.23 6.06 -16.26
N TRP A 100 -6.19 6.94 -17.27
CA TRP A 100 -4.95 7.47 -17.83
C TRP A 100 -4.09 8.17 -16.78
N LYS A 101 -4.69 9.03 -15.94
CA LYS A 101 -3.98 9.71 -14.85
C LYS A 101 -3.43 8.72 -13.81
N ILE A 102 -4.18 7.68 -13.48
CA ILE A 102 -3.73 6.61 -12.58
C ILE A 102 -2.53 5.89 -13.18
N PHE A 103 -2.59 5.53 -14.47
CA PHE A 103 -1.50 4.90 -15.20
C PHE A 103 -0.23 5.77 -15.17
N VAL A 104 -0.32 7.04 -15.54
CA VAL A 104 0.83 7.97 -15.55
C VAL A 104 1.45 8.07 -14.14
N ARG A 105 0.63 8.22 -13.11
CA ARG A 105 1.10 8.27 -11.71
C ARG A 105 1.80 6.98 -11.32
N ASN A 106 1.27 5.83 -11.70
CA ASN A 106 1.85 4.52 -11.38
C ASN A 106 3.17 4.29 -12.14
N ARG A 107 3.24 4.68 -13.41
CA ARG A 107 4.47 4.65 -14.22
C ARG A 107 5.56 5.52 -13.58
N ASP A 108 5.25 6.76 -13.23
CA ASP A 108 6.21 7.69 -12.64
C ASP A 108 6.67 7.21 -11.25
N ARG A 109 5.78 6.56 -10.50
CA ARG A 109 6.12 5.90 -9.25
C ARG A 109 7.06 4.71 -9.48
N ALA A 110 6.75 3.83 -10.42
CA ALA A 110 7.59 2.67 -10.73
C ALA A 110 9.00 3.09 -11.19
N ALA A 111 9.10 4.07 -12.09
CA ALA A 111 10.39 4.61 -12.54
C ALA A 111 11.19 5.24 -11.38
N ARG A 112 10.52 5.88 -10.42
CA ARG A 112 11.16 6.39 -9.20
C ARG A 112 11.67 5.26 -8.32
N GLU A 113 10.87 4.21 -8.12
CA GLU A 113 11.23 3.04 -7.32
C GLU A 113 12.44 2.33 -7.93
N GLU A 114 12.43 2.05 -9.24
CA GLU A 114 13.55 1.45 -9.98
C GLU A 114 14.82 2.29 -9.86
N ARG A 115 14.72 3.61 -10.05
CA ARG A 115 15.85 4.53 -9.86
C ARG A 115 16.38 4.47 -8.44
N ASN A 116 15.51 4.47 -7.45
CA ASN A 116 15.90 4.42 -6.04
C ASN A 116 16.58 3.08 -5.71
N GLU A 117 16.10 1.96 -6.24
CA GLU A 117 16.75 0.65 -6.11
C GLU A 117 18.14 0.63 -6.77
N PHE A 118 18.27 1.23 -7.95
CA PHE A 118 19.57 1.39 -8.60
C PHE A 118 20.55 2.20 -7.73
N ILE A 119 20.09 3.33 -7.19
CA ILE A 119 20.88 4.16 -6.27
C ILE A 119 21.35 3.34 -5.08
N LEU A 120 20.45 2.60 -4.42
CA LEU A 120 20.78 1.81 -3.24
C LEU A 120 21.75 0.67 -3.54
N ARG A 121 21.61 0.00 -4.69
CA ARG A 121 22.57 -1.01 -5.14
C ARG A 121 23.96 -0.42 -5.35
N ARG A 122 24.06 0.77 -5.94
CA ARG A 122 25.36 1.45 -6.16
C ARG A 122 26.02 1.93 -4.85
N ILE A 123 25.24 2.47 -3.92
CA ILE A 123 25.73 2.82 -2.58
C ILE A 123 26.31 1.59 -1.87
N LYS A 124 25.61 0.45 -1.91
CA LYS A 124 26.10 -0.82 -1.33
C LYS A 124 27.40 -1.30 -2.00
N ALA A 125 27.59 -0.98 -3.28
CA ALA A 125 28.82 -1.28 -4.01
C ALA A 125 29.95 -0.26 -3.77
N GLY A 126 29.77 0.71 -2.86
CA GLY A 126 30.80 1.67 -2.47
C GLY A 126 30.88 2.95 -3.32
N TYR A 127 29.97 3.14 -4.28
CA TYR A 127 29.94 4.35 -5.09
C TYR A 127 29.48 5.55 -4.27
N ASN A 128 30.07 6.72 -4.52
CA ASN A 128 29.67 7.97 -3.89
C ASN A 128 28.49 8.63 -4.63
N ASN A 129 27.86 9.62 -4.00
CA ASN A 129 26.67 10.28 -4.55
C ASN A 129 26.92 11.01 -5.89
N TYR A 130 28.13 11.51 -6.12
CA TYR A 130 28.48 12.21 -7.37
C TYR A 130 28.56 11.24 -8.54
N GLU A 131 29.21 10.08 -8.35
CA GLU A 131 29.33 9.03 -9.37
C GLU A 131 27.95 8.50 -9.78
N ILE A 132 27.08 8.22 -8.81
CA ILE A 132 25.73 7.73 -9.06
C ILE A 132 24.89 8.79 -9.80
N ALA A 133 25.01 10.05 -9.40
CA ALA A 133 24.31 11.17 -10.02
C ALA A 133 24.74 11.36 -11.49
N ALA A 134 26.04 11.23 -11.77
CA ALA A 134 26.59 11.28 -13.12
C ALA A 134 26.05 10.12 -13.99
N CYS A 135 26.02 8.88 -13.48
CA CYS A 135 25.47 7.74 -14.20
C CYS A 135 23.98 7.87 -14.54
N LEU A 136 23.20 8.51 -13.66
CA LEU A 136 21.76 8.66 -13.84
C LEU A 136 21.37 9.98 -14.54
N HIS A 137 22.33 10.84 -14.84
CA HIS A 137 22.09 12.21 -15.33
C HIS A 137 21.10 13.00 -14.45
N VAL A 138 21.24 12.87 -13.12
CA VAL A 138 20.41 13.59 -12.15
C VAL A 138 21.26 14.46 -11.23
N HIS A 139 20.63 15.42 -10.57
CA HIS A 139 21.29 16.19 -9.53
C HIS A 139 21.66 15.30 -8.31
N THR A 140 22.83 15.52 -7.69
CA THR A 140 23.31 14.78 -6.51
C THR A 140 22.32 14.77 -5.34
N ASN A 141 21.65 15.88 -5.07
CA ASN A 141 20.51 15.97 -4.15
C ASN A 141 19.42 14.90 -4.35
N THR A 142 19.16 14.45 -5.59
CA THR A 142 18.21 13.35 -5.85
C THR A 142 18.70 12.05 -5.23
N VAL A 143 19.99 11.74 -5.38
CA VAL A 143 20.64 10.57 -4.78
C VAL A 143 20.60 10.69 -3.25
N SER A 144 21.00 11.83 -2.69
CA SER A 144 20.94 12.08 -1.24
C SER A 144 19.53 11.95 -0.66
N ARG A 145 18.49 12.37 -1.40
CA ARG A 145 17.10 12.20 -1.00
C ARG A 145 16.67 10.74 -0.99
N ALA A 146 16.99 9.98 -2.05
CA ALA A 146 16.67 8.56 -2.14
C ALA A 146 17.33 7.76 -1.01
N VAL A 147 18.62 8.01 -0.76
CA VAL A 147 19.36 7.40 0.37
C VAL A 147 18.75 7.80 1.71
N GLY A 148 18.43 9.09 1.87
CA GLY A 148 17.78 9.59 3.08
C GLY A 148 16.41 8.98 3.32
N GLU A 149 15.59 8.79 2.29
CA GLU A 149 14.29 8.11 2.39
C GLU A 149 14.43 6.65 2.83
N TYR A 150 15.45 5.95 2.33
CA TYR A 150 15.74 4.57 2.70
C TYR A 150 16.24 4.45 4.16
N LEU A 151 17.22 5.27 4.55
CA LEU A 151 17.78 5.25 5.91
C LEU A 151 16.80 5.70 6.99
N HIS A 152 15.88 6.59 6.63
CA HIS A 152 14.91 7.16 7.56
C HIS A 152 13.51 6.55 7.43
N GLY A 153 13.36 5.47 6.64
CA GLY A 153 12.14 4.68 6.47
C GLY A 153 10.86 5.52 6.44
N SER A 154 10.50 6.08 5.28
CA SER A 154 9.24 6.81 5.05
C SER A 154 8.75 7.66 6.24
N MET A 155 9.66 8.32 6.96
CA MET A 155 9.27 9.17 8.07
C MET A 155 8.36 10.27 7.54
N ARG A 156 7.15 10.37 8.11
CA ARG A 156 6.18 11.38 7.72
C ARG A 156 6.83 12.76 7.89
N PRO A 157 6.49 13.77 7.07
CA PRO A 157 7.06 15.10 7.17
C PRO A 157 7.05 15.70 8.59
N CYS A 158 6.02 15.36 9.39
CA CYS A 158 5.90 15.74 10.79
C CYS A 158 6.99 15.12 11.70
N ASP A 159 7.35 13.86 11.46
CA ASP A 159 8.36 13.15 12.25
C ASP A 159 9.77 13.64 11.89
N ARG A 160 10.00 13.95 10.61
CA ARG A 160 11.23 14.57 10.12
C ARG A 160 11.45 15.97 10.73
N ALA A 161 10.38 16.75 10.89
CA ALA A 161 10.43 18.05 11.54
C ALA A 161 10.71 17.94 13.06
N ARG A 162 10.10 16.95 13.73
CA ARG A 162 10.35 16.68 15.16
C ARG A 162 11.79 16.23 15.43
N LEU A 163 12.36 15.37 14.58
CA LEU A 163 13.76 14.94 14.69
C LEU A 163 14.76 16.10 14.51
N ARG A 164 14.50 17.01 13.57
CA ARG A 164 15.32 18.22 13.39
C ARG A 164 15.26 19.15 14.61
N LYS A 165 14.09 19.32 15.23
CA LYS A 165 13.96 20.09 16.48
C LYS A 165 14.72 19.43 17.64
N ARG A 166 14.64 18.11 17.79
CA ARG A 166 15.41 17.36 18.81
C ARG A 166 16.92 17.51 18.65
N ARG A 167 17.43 17.43 17.42
CA ARG A 167 18.87 17.64 17.15
C ARG A 167 19.36 19.06 17.44
N LYS A 168 18.53 20.08 17.23
CA LYS A 168 18.85 21.48 17.60
C LYS A 168 18.83 21.73 19.12
N LEU A 169 18.13 20.89 19.88
CA LEU A 169 18.01 20.99 21.33
C LEU A 169 19.02 20.09 22.07
N SER A 170 19.77 19.26 21.34
CA SER A 170 20.84 18.48 21.95
C SER A 170 22.06 19.39 22.08
N PRO A 171 22.62 19.58 23.29
CA PRO A 171 23.87 20.30 23.45
C PRO A 171 24.97 19.60 22.65
N PRO A 172 25.95 20.34 22.09
CA PRO A 172 27.08 19.72 21.41
C PRO A 172 27.79 18.76 22.39
N PRO A 173 28.36 17.64 21.89
CA PRO A 173 29.11 16.74 22.74
C PRO A 173 30.24 17.53 23.40
N SER A 174 30.34 17.42 24.73
CA SER A 174 31.45 18.02 25.47
C SER A 174 32.76 17.52 24.88
N PRO A 175 33.75 18.40 24.68
CA PRO A 175 35.06 17.97 24.20
C PRO A 175 35.62 16.92 25.16
N ALA A 176 36.14 15.83 24.59
CA ALA A 176 36.80 14.77 25.35
C ALA A 176 38.05 15.33 26.06
N PRO A 177 38.40 14.79 27.24
CA PRO A 177 39.52 15.28 28.05
C PRO A 177 40.88 15.08 27.38
#